data_AF-A0A3L7DCS2-F1
#
_entry.id   AF-A0A3L7DCS2-F1
#
_cell.length_a   1.000
_cell.length_b   1.000
_cell.length_c   1.000
_cell.angle_alpha   90.00
_cell.angle_beta   90.00
_cell.angle_gamma   90.00
#
_symmetry.space_group_name_H-M   'P 1'
#
loop_
_entity.id
_entity.type
_entity.pdbx_description
1 polymer ?
#
loop_
_entity_poly.entity_id
_entity_poly.type
_entity_poly.pdbx_seq_one_letter_code
_entity_poly.pdbx_strand_id
1 'polypeptide(L)' 'MKSPFFDFYNTFYKMGYLTKDIVHEVAEWGVITLAEYKEITGEEFTA' A
#
# COMPACT_ATOMS: atom_id res chain seq x y z
N MET A 1 7.24 0.29 13.26
CA MET A 1 7.59 -1.00 12.64
C MET A 1 6.71 -1.15 11.42
N LYS A 2 7.26 -1.59 10.29
CA LYS A 2 6.47 -1.80 9.07
C LYS A 2 5.63 -3.06 9.19
N SER A 3 4.50 -3.11 8.50
CA SER A 3 3.72 -4.33 8.32
C SER A 3 4.57 -5.39 7.62
N PRO A 4 4.39 -6.69 7.95
CA PRO A 4 5.14 -7.78 7.30
C PRO A 4 5.02 -7.80 5.77
N PHE A 5 3.95 -7.21 5.24
CA PHE A 5 3.66 -7.16 3.81
C PHE A 5 4.08 -5.86 3.12
N PHE A 6 4.65 -4.90 3.84
CA PHE A 6 5.02 -3.59 3.27
C PHE A 6 5.93 -3.72 2.04
N ASP A 7 7.02 -4.47 2.15
CA ASP A 7 8.01 -4.59 1.09
C ASP A 7 7.44 -5.27 -0.17
N PHE A 8 6.50 -6.19 0.00
CA PHE A 8 5.78 -6.82 -1.11
C PHE A 8 4.96 -5.77 -1.87
N TYR A 9 4.06 -5.05 -1.19
CA TYR A 9 3.20 -4.07 -1.87
C TYR A 9 3.99 -2.91 -2.45
N ASN A 10 5.01 -2.40 -1.75
CA ASN A 10 5.88 -1.33 -2.23
C ASN A 10 6.65 -1.74 -3.49
N THR A 11 7.27 -2.92 -3.49
CA THR A 11 8.07 -3.40 -4.62
C THR A 11 7.19 -3.67 -5.84
N PHE A 12 6.09 -4.40 -5.67
CA PHE A 12 5.24 -4.81 -6.79
C PHE A 12 4.44 -3.63 -7.36
N TYR A 13 4.09 -2.62 -6.55
CA TYR A 13 3.53 -1.36 -7.02
C TYR A 13 4.55 -0.59 -7.87
N LYS A 14 5.80 -0.43 -7.40
CA LYS A 14 6.88 0.25 -8.16
C LYS A 14 7.24 -0.44 -9.47
N MET A 15 7.09 -1.76 -9.54
CA MET A 15 7.30 -2.54 -10.75
C MET A 15 6.10 -2.49 -11.72
N GLY A 16 4.98 -1.87 -11.32
CA GLY A 16 3.77 -1.75 -12.13
C GLY A 16 2.91 -3.01 -12.18
N TYR A 17 3.14 -3.97 -11.27
CA TYR A 17 2.31 -5.17 -11.16
C TYR A 17 1.03 -4.95 -10.36
N LEU A 18 1.02 -3.96 -9.47
CA LEU A 18 -0.13 -3.59 -8.67
C LEU A 18 -0.62 -2.21 -9.07
N THR A 19 -1.94 -2.05 -9.11
CA THR A 19 -2.59 -0.74 -9.25
C THR A 19 -2.74 -0.09 -7.89
N LYS A 20 -3.00 1.22 -7.89
CA LYS A 20 -3.29 1.96 -6.65
C LYS A 20 -4.51 1.40 -5.92
N ASP A 21 -5.53 0.99 -6.64
CA ASP A 21 -6.76 0.42 -6.09
C ASP A 21 -6.47 -0.84 -5.25
N ILE A 22 -5.56 -1.71 -5.71
CA ILE A 22 -5.14 -2.88 -4.94
C ILE A 22 -4.45 -2.45 -3.64
N VAL A 23 -3.56 -1.43 -3.70
CA VAL A 23 -2.87 -0.92 -2.51
C VAL A 23 -3.85 -0.25 -1.54
N HIS A 24 -4.92 0.35 -2.05
CA HIS A 24 -6.00 0.94 -1.27
C HIS A 24 -6.81 -0.13 -0.52
N GLU A 25 -7.29 -1.17 -1.21
CA GLU A 25 -8.04 -2.27 -0.59
C GLU A 25 -7.27 -2.95 0.55
N VAL A 26 -5.96 -3.19 0.36
CA VAL A 26 -5.15 -3.86 1.38
C VAL A 26 -4.84 -2.95 2.57
N ALA A 27 -4.87 -1.63 2.38
CA ALA A 27 -4.82 -0.66 3.47
C ALA A 27 -6.16 -0.61 4.22
N GLU A 28 -7.30 -0.70 3.51
CA GLU A 28 -8.63 -0.81 4.10
C GLU A 28 -8.78 -2.08 4.95
N TRP A 29 -8.24 -3.20 4.47
CA TRP A 29 -8.25 -4.48 5.20
C TRP A 29 -7.22 -4.55 6.35
N GLY A 30 -6.38 -3.52 6.51
CA GLY A 30 -5.36 -3.45 7.55
C GLY A 30 -4.16 -4.37 7.34
N VAL A 31 -3.94 -4.86 6.11
CA VAL A 31 -2.76 -5.65 5.73
C VAL A 31 -1.50 -4.77 5.76
N ILE A 32 -1.64 -3.52 5.33
CA ILE A 32 -0.70 -2.43 5.55
C ILE A 32 -1.41 -1.28 6.27
N THR A 33 -0.64 -0.42 6.90
CA THR A 33 -1.17 0.78 7.57
C THR A 33 -1.49 1.88 6.55
N LEU A 34 -2.35 2.83 6.93
CA LEU A 34 -2.66 4.00 6.10
C LEU A 34 -1.42 4.87 5.82
N ALA A 35 -0.47 4.91 6.76
CA ALA A 35 0.81 5.59 6.56
C ALA A 35 1.67 4.89 5.50
N GLU A 36 1.62 3.56 5.45
CA GLU A 36 2.32 2.78 4.42
C GLU A 36 1.66 2.89 3.06
N TYR A 37 0.32 2.97 2.99
CA TYR A 37 -0.39 3.32 1.77
C TYR A 37 0.15 4.63 1.17
N LYS A 38 0.26 5.67 2.00
CA LYS A 38 0.81 6.97 1.58
C LYS A 38 2.26 6.86 1.11
N GLU A 39 3.06 6.03 1.76
CA GLU A 39 4.46 5.83 1.36
C GLU A 39 4.61 5.07 0.03
N ILE A 40 3.71 4.11 -0.23
CA ILE A 40 3.71 3.33 -1.47
C ILE A 40 3.19 4.16 -2.64
N THR A 41 2.08 4.87 -2.44
CA THR A 41 1.32 5.53 -3.52
C THR A 41 1.65 7.00 -3.68
N GLY A 42 2.16 7.65 -2.64
CA GLY A 42 2.35 9.10 -2.58
C GLY A 42 1.08 9.90 -2.24
N GLU A 43 -0.05 9.23 -2.00
CA GLU A 43 -1.35 9.85 -1.78
C GLU A 43 -1.89 9.60 -0.36
N GLU A 44 -2.69 10.54 0.15
CA GLU A 44 -3.43 10.30 1.41
C GLU A 44 -4.52 9.24 1.19
N PHE A 45 -4.73 8.40 2.19
CA PHE A 45 -5.84 7.46 2.15
C PHE A 45 -7.18 8.20 2.29
N THR A 46 -8.11 7.97 1.38
CA THR A 46 -9.48 8.48 1.42
C THR A 46 -10.47 7.32 1.42
N ALA A 47 -11.46 7.35 2.32
CA ALA A 47 -12.55 6.37 2.35
C ALA A 47 -13.54 6.54 1.20
#